data_AF-A0A7W9SQI6-F1
#
_entry.id   AF-A0A7W9SQI6-F1
#
_cell.length_a   1.000
_cell.length_b   1.000
_cell.length_c   1.000
_cell.angle_alpha   90.00
_cell.angle_beta   90.00
_cell.angle_gamma   90.00
#
_symmetry.space_group_name_H-M   'P 1'
#
loop_
_entity.id
_entity.type
_entity.pdbx_description
1 polymer ?
#
loop_
_entity_poly.entity_id
_entity_poly.type
_entity_poly.pdbx_seq_one_letter_code
_entity_poly.pdbx_strand_id
1 'polypeptide(L)'
;MAQSPQPPLLRRHSHAASALFRLKAGGLQLKRALQDLKTPARRHSKTEQALPLLLAESQTPLWTSLVLSERRLQLGKAQNLRLAARALDGVVVPAGAVFSFWHQLGRATTRRGFVAGRELREGCLVPSVGGGLCQLSNALYALALTTHCEILERHAHSQIVPGSAAALGQDATVFWNYLDLRFSPTVPLRIEARLTEETLMVRLWSDQRPRADAPRTFQRIELLTPTPRGCDSCGMGDCDLHSTPAAEAARTAADEKVAFVLEECWPELAHWVAATKRRDDVLLLPLTRGRYAWETAGFSAVHTAALQTLLRALEARKKLSPPQRRAAQLAGAAALAEALGRQLPYDTTHLVVSQSLLPALWQGGWLGGRTFDVLLTRAPLAVLHHNLDAALARRPEARLLGDFRAPEALVEAERAALAAARQVITPHAALAALFPERAQKLPWNLPTVAAPWQPSTRRVIAFAGPTAARKGTYAVRDAARALQLTVRLRGSALEGADFWAGVHTEHAETLATWLEGARCVVQPAVAEDAPRPLLYALAAGAPVLASAACGLGELNPTPSIPPDSTEELQKRLEVYLASPES
;
A
#
# COMPACT_ATOMS: atom_id res chain seq x y z
N MET A 1 -36.65 41.36 -20.61
CA MET A 1 -36.43 40.20 -19.72
C MET A 1 -35.86 40.73 -18.42
N ALA A 2 -36.61 40.61 -17.32
CA ALA A 2 -36.23 41.13 -16.02
C ALA A 2 -34.95 40.44 -15.51
N GLN A 3 -33.94 41.24 -15.15
CA GLN A 3 -32.77 40.77 -14.42
C GLN A 3 -33.25 40.20 -13.09
N SER A 4 -32.95 38.92 -12.84
CA SER A 4 -33.15 38.33 -11.51
C SER A 4 -32.33 39.12 -10.49
N PRO A 5 -32.90 39.47 -9.31
CA PRO A 5 -32.18 40.24 -8.31
C PRO A 5 -30.97 39.44 -7.82
N GLN A 6 -29.79 40.06 -7.84
CA GLN A 6 -28.61 39.48 -7.20
C GLN A 6 -28.88 39.36 -5.69
N PRO A 7 -28.68 38.19 -5.06
CA PRO A 7 -28.82 38.05 -3.61
C PRO A 7 -27.79 38.93 -2.88
N PRO A 8 -28.09 39.39 -1.66
CA PRO A 8 -27.25 40.35 -0.94
C PRO A 8 -25.83 39.82 -0.76
N LEU A 9 -24.86 40.71 -1.02
CA LEU A 9 -23.42 40.48 -0.85
C LEU A 9 -23.14 39.91 0.56
N LEU A 10 -22.52 38.72 0.63
CA LEU A 10 -21.92 38.20 1.86
C LEU A 10 -20.95 39.27 2.39
N ARG A 11 -21.09 39.64 3.67
CA ARG A 11 -20.38 40.75 4.33
C ARG A 11 -18.88 40.77 3.96
N ARG A 12 -18.35 41.94 3.60
CA ARG A 12 -16.89 42.14 3.46
C ARG A 12 -16.19 41.73 4.75
N HIS A 13 -15.34 40.71 4.68
CA HIS A 13 -14.47 40.32 5.80
C HIS A 13 -13.34 41.35 5.93
N SER A 14 -13.14 41.89 7.13
CA SER A 14 -12.07 42.84 7.44
C SER A 14 -11.02 42.21 8.36
N HIS A 15 -9.80 42.74 8.32
CA HIS A 15 -8.71 42.33 9.22
C HIS A 15 -9.12 42.42 10.71
N ALA A 16 -9.93 43.41 11.07
CA ALA A 16 -10.47 43.58 12.41
C ALA A 16 -11.45 42.45 12.79
N ALA A 17 -12.33 42.04 11.87
CA ALA A 17 -13.22 40.89 12.08
C ALA A 17 -12.43 39.58 12.24
N SER A 18 -11.39 39.38 11.44
CA SER A 18 -10.50 38.22 11.54
C SER A 18 -9.69 38.20 12.85
N ALA A 19 -9.23 39.35 13.34
CA ALA A 19 -8.56 39.46 14.63
C ALA A 19 -9.52 39.18 15.80
N LEU A 20 -10.72 39.77 15.77
CA LEU A 20 -11.76 39.53 16.77
C LEU A 20 -12.17 38.06 16.83
N PHE A 21 -12.31 37.40 15.68
CA PHE A 21 -12.58 35.96 15.62
C PHE A 21 -11.47 35.15 16.30
N ARG A 22 -10.19 35.45 16.03
CA ARG A 22 -9.05 34.77 16.66
C ARG A 22 -9.03 34.95 18.17
N LEU A 23 -9.32 36.15 18.67
CA LEU A 23 -9.42 36.43 20.10
C LEU A 23 -10.56 35.62 20.75
N LYS A 24 -11.75 35.64 20.15
CA LYS A 24 -12.90 34.86 20.63
C LYS A 24 -12.61 33.37 20.64
N ALA A 25 -12.06 32.84 19.55
CA ALA A 25 -11.67 31.44 19.45
C ALA A 25 -10.61 31.07 20.50
N GLY A 26 -9.61 31.92 20.74
CA GLY A 26 -8.61 31.73 21.79
C GLY A 26 -9.22 31.68 23.19
N GLY A 27 -10.16 32.58 23.50
CA GLY A 27 -10.90 32.56 24.76
C GLY A 27 -11.72 31.28 24.96
N LEU A 28 -12.40 30.81 23.91
CA LEU A 28 -13.14 29.54 23.93
C LEU A 28 -12.21 28.33 24.09
N GLN A 29 -11.05 28.34 23.43
CA GLN A 29 -10.02 27.30 23.59
C GLN A 29 -9.46 27.26 25.00
N LEU A 30 -9.20 28.42 25.62
CA LEU A 30 -8.72 28.48 27.01
C LEU A 30 -9.81 27.97 27.96
N LYS A 31 -11.05 28.40 27.78
CA LYS A 31 -12.20 27.89 28.54
C LYS A 31 -12.30 26.37 28.43
N ARG A 32 -12.17 25.82 27.22
CA ARG A 32 -12.18 24.37 26.99
C ARG A 32 -11.00 23.67 27.65
N ALA A 33 -9.79 24.20 27.53
CA ALA A 33 -8.62 23.64 28.20
C ALA A 33 -8.81 23.57 29.73
N LEU A 34 -9.40 24.60 30.35
CA LEU A 34 -9.73 24.61 31.77
C LEU A 34 -10.83 23.60 32.14
N GLN A 35 -11.80 23.36 31.25
CA GLN A 35 -12.83 22.33 31.44
C GLN A 35 -12.24 20.92 31.33
N ASP A 36 -11.38 20.69 30.35
CA ASP A 36 -10.73 19.39 30.13
C ASP A 36 -9.74 19.04 31.27
N LEU A 37 -9.24 20.02 32.04
CA LEU A 37 -8.51 19.75 33.29
C LEU A 37 -9.39 19.12 34.38
N LYS A 38 -10.69 19.45 34.40
CA LYS A 38 -11.64 18.90 35.38
C LYS A 38 -12.15 17.53 34.97
N THR A 39 -12.37 17.32 33.67
CA THR A 39 -12.88 16.07 33.11
C THR A 39 -12.05 15.68 31.88
N PRO A 40 -10.86 15.10 32.07
CA PRO A 40 -9.97 14.81 30.96
C PRO A 40 -10.58 13.73 30.07
N ALA A 41 -10.82 14.08 28.80
CA ALA A 41 -10.99 13.07 27.76
C ALA A 41 -9.71 12.24 27.66
N ARG A 42 -9.84 10.93 27.43
CA ARG A 42 -8.69 10.02 27.30
C ARG A 42 -8.52 9.61 25.84
N ARG A 43 -7.27 9.41 25.44
CA ARG A 43 -6.95 8.83 24.14
C ARG A 43 -7.07 7.32 24.24
N HIS A 44 -7.80 6.75 23.30
CA HIS A 44 -8.03 5.31 23.26
C HIS A 44 -6.96 4.63 22.41
N SER A 45 -6.57 3.42 22.83
CA SER A 45 -5.57 2.63 22.14
C SER A 45 -6.13 1.99 20.88
N LYS A 46 -5.22 1.69 19.95
CA LYS A 46 -5.52 0.82 18.83
C LYS A 46 -5.28 -0.62 19.23
N THR A 47 -6.14 -1.52 18.75
CA THR A 47 -6.04 -2.95 19.04
C THR A 47 -6.23 -3.74 17.75
N GLU A 48 -5.43 -4.80 17.59
CA GLU A 48 -5.54 -5.76 16.48
C GLU A 48 -6.59 -6.85 16.73
N GLN A 49 -7.09 -6.95 17.96
CA GLN A 49 -8.15 -7.89 18.34
C GLN A 49 -9.41 -7.61 17.52
N ALA A 50 -9.88 -8.65 16.81
CA ALA A 50 -11.07 -8.56 16.00
C ALA A 50 -12.31 -8.43 16.89
N LEU A 51 -13.06 -7.35 16.69
CA LEU A 51 -14.46 -7.26 17.08
C LEU A 51 -15.27 -7.68 15.85
N PRO A 52 -15.89 -8.89 15.85
CA PRO A 52 -16.39 -9.51 14.61
C PRO A 52 -17.75 -8.97 14.17
N LEU A 53 -18.50 -8.29 15.04
CA LEU A 53 -19.85 -7.83 14.72
C LEU A 53 -19.82 -6.42 14.16
N LEU A 54 -20.15 -6.27 12.87
CA LEU A 54 -20.41 -4.96 12.27
C LEU A 54 -21.75 -4.42 12.80
N LEU A 55 -21.72 -3.27 13.49
CA LEU A 55 -22.92 -2.62 14.02
C LEU A 55 -23.53 -1.62 13.03
N ALA A 56 -22.69 -0.81 12.38
CA ALA A 56 -23.13 0.20 11.42
C ALA A 56 -22.00 0.59 10.46
N GLU A 57 -22.37 1.03 9.26
CA GLU A 57 -21.46 1.51 8.22
C GLU A 57 -21.97 2.82 7.61
N SER A 58 -21.05 3.73 7.33
CA SER A 58 -21.28 4.96 6.57
C SER A 58 -20.30 5.03 5.41
N GLN A 59 -20.82 5.25 4.21
CA GLN A 59 -20.03 5.52 3.02
C GLN A 59 -20.42 6.88 2.46
N THR A 60 -19.43 7.74 2.21
CA THR A 60 -19.65 9.09 1.68
C THR A 60 -18.69 9.36 0.53
N PRO A 61 -19.12 10.03 -0.55
CA PRO A 61 -18.22 10.39 -1.65
C PRO A 61 -17.03 11.22 -1.15
N LEU A 62 -15.82 10.81 -1.52
CA LEU A 62 -14.59 11.52 -1.23
C LEU A 62 -14.53 12.84 -2.01
N TRP A 63 -14.94 12.78 -3.28
CA TRP A 63 -14.95 13.91 -4.21
C TRP A 63 -16.36 14.49 -4.31
N THR A 64 -16.53 15.76 -3.93
CA THR A 64 -17.87 16.41 -3.83
C THR A 64 -18.06 17.57 -4.82
N SER A 65 -17.08 17.82 -5.68
CA SER A 65 -17.09 18.90 -6.67
C SER A 65 -16.27 18.49 -7.88
N LEU A 66 -16.84 18.71 -9.08
CA LEU A 66 -16.16 18.50 -10.36
C LEU A 66 -15.52 19.79 -10.89
N VAL A 67 -15.58 20.89 -10.12
CA VAL A 67 -15.03 22.18 -10.51
C VAL A 67 -13.50 22.11 -10.41
N LEU A 68 -12.82 22.30 -11.55
CA LEU A 68 -11.37 22.15 -11.67
C LEU A 68 -10.60 23.14 -10.79
N SER A 69 -11.09 24.37 -10.63
CA SER A 69 -10.48 25.39 -9.75
C SER A 69 -10.46 24.97 -8.28
N GLU A 70 -11.36 24.07 -7.85
CA GLU A 70 -11.38 23.54 -6.48
C GLU A 70 -10.51 22.28 -6.30
N ARG A 71 -9.92 21.72 -7.38
CA ARG A 71 -9.25 20.41 -7.35
C ARG A 71 -8.16 20.34 -6.29
N ARG A 72 -7.36 21.40 -6.12
CA ARG A 72 -6.29 21.45 -5.10
C ARG A 72 -6.84 21.32 -3.67
N LEU A 73 -7.98 21.96 -3.37
CA LEU A 73 -8.62 21.88 -2.05
C LEU A 73 -9.31 20.53 -1.83
N GLN A 74 -9.77 19.88 -2.90
CA GLN A 74 -10.26 18.50 -2.85
C GLN A 74 -9.12 17.51 -2.55
N LEU A 75 -7.96 17.65 -3.21
CA LEU A 75 -6.75 16.86 -2.92
C LEU A 75 -6.29 17.08 -1.48
N GLY A 76 -6.31 18.33 -1.02
CA GLY A 76 -5.98 18.66 0.36
C GLY A 76 -6.96 18.08 1.38
N LYS A 77 -8.26 18.12 1.08
CA LYS A 77 -9.31 17.42 1.86
C LYS A 77 -9.03 15.93 1.94
N ALA A 78 -8.74 15.27 0.81
CA ALA A 78 -8.45 13.84 0.78
C ALA A 78 -7.22 13.49 1.64
N GLN A 79 -6.18 14.32 1.61
CA GLN A 79 -5.01 14.17 2.48
C GLN A 79 -5.34 14.34 3.98
N ASN A 80 -6.12 15.35 4.33
CA ASN A 80 -6.53 15.57 5.72
C ASN A 80 -7.39 14.41 6.23
N LEU A 81 -8.32 13.92 5.42
CA LEU A 81 -9.14 12.75 5.73
C LEU A 81 -8.29 11.48 5.83
N ARG A 82 -7.30 11.29 4.95
CA ARG A 82 -6.35 10.18 5.03
C ARG A 82 -5.59 10.18 6.36
N LEU A 83 -5.07 11.33 6.79
CA LEU A 83 -4.37 11.44 8.07
C LEU A 83 -5.31 11.21 9.27
N ALA A 84 -6.54 11.70 9.20
CA ALA A 84 -7.52 11.48 10.26
C ALA A 84 -8.02 10.05 10.34
N ALA A 85 -8.34 9.42 9.19
CA ALA A 85 -8.68 8.01 9.11
C ALA A 85 -7.55 7.15 9.67
N ARG A 86 -6.30 7.42 9.31
CA ARG A 86 -5.14 6.75 9.91
C ARG A 86 -5.02 6.94 11.41
N ALA A 87 -5.46 8.06 11.98
CA ALA A 87 -5.43 8.28 13.44
C ALA A 87 -6.56 7.53 14.16
N LEU A 88 -7.72 7.35 13.52
CA LEU A 88 -8.93 6.75 14.10
C LEU A 88 -9.09 5.25 13.81
N ASP A 89 -8.56 4.75 12.70
CA ASP A 89 -8.68 3.35 12.30
C ASP A 89 -8.02 2.43 13.34
N GLY A 90 -8.78 1.42 13.77
CA GLY A 90 -8.38 0.45 14.80
C GLY A 90 -8.54 0.93 16.24
N VAL A 91 -9.00 2.16 16.48
CA VAL A 91 -9.23 2.69 17.85
C VAL A 91 -10.39 1.93 18.50
N VAL A 92 -10.19 1.46 19.73
CA VAL A 92 -11.21 0.78 20.51
C VAL A 92 -11.66 1.67 21.67
N VAL A 93 -12.93 2.05 21.68
CA VAL A 93 -13.58 2.82 22.74
C VAL A 93 -14.33 1.84 23.66
N PRO A 94 -13.93 1.70 24.94
CA PRO A 94 -14.65 0.84 25.88
C PRO A 94 -16.10 1.31 26.12
N ALA A 95 -16.96 0.38 26.53
CA ALA A 95 -18.32 0.71 26.97
C ALA A 95 -18.30 1.75 28.11
N GLY A 96 -19.14 2.77 28.01
CA GLY A 96 -19.24 3.88 28.95
C GLY A 96 -18.10 4.91 28.86
N ALA A 97 -17.07 4.68 28.04
CA ALA A 97 -15.96 5.59 27.91
C ALA A 97 -16.23 6.69 26.87
N VAL A 98 -15.78 7.91 27.15
CA VAL A 98 -15.97 9.04 26.23
C VAL A 98 -15.00 8.97 25.06
N PHE A 99 -15.53 8.85 23.85
CA PHE A 99 -14.80 9.21 22.64
C PHE A 99 -14.80 10.73 22.47
N SER A 100 -13.65 11.29 22.09
CA SER A 100 -13.50 12.70 21.69
C SER A 100 -12.72 12.77 20.39
N PHE A 101 -13.30 13.38 19.37
CA PHE A 101 -12.68 13.48 18.04
C PHE A 101 -11.33 14.18 18.12
N TRP A 102 -11.28 15.36 18.75
CA TRP A 102 -10.04 16.13 18.86
C TRP A 102 -9.03 15.54 19.83
N HIS A 103 -9.47 14.84 20.89
CA HIS A 103 -8.52 14.19 21.79
C HIS A 103 -7.87 12.97 21.12
N GLN A 104 -8.60 12.25 20.26
CA GLN A 104 -8.04 11.15 19.49
C GLN A 104 -7.15 11.64 18.34
N LEU A 105 -7.59 12.65 17.57
CA LEU A 105 -6.91 13.16 16.39
C LEU A 105 -5.75 14.12 16.74
N GLY A 106 -5.93 14.97 17.75
CA GLY A 106 -5.06 16.11 18.07
C GLY A 106 -5.15 17.25 17.04
N ARG A 107 -4.46 18.37 17.32
CA ARG A 107 -4.46 19.56 16.43
C ARG A 107 -3.99 19.25 15.02
N ALA A 108 -4.81 19.58 14.01
CA ALA A 108 -4.40 19.57 12.62
C ALA A 108 -3.36 20.68 12.38
N THR A 109 -2.15 20.31 11.95
CA THR A 109 -1.06 21.25 11.67
C THR A 109 -0.26 20.80 10.45
N THR A 110 0.36 21.75 9.76
CA THR A 110 1.24 21.48 8.61
C THR A 110 2.43 20.58 8.98
N ARG A 111 3.01 20.76 10.18
CA ARG A 111 4.05 19.88 10.73
C ARG A 111 3.62 18.42 10.84
N ARG A 112 2.32 18.16 11.06
CA ARG A 112 1.74 16.81 11.12
C ARG A 112 1.26 16.31 9.75
N GLY A 113 1.53 17.05 8.68
CA GLY A 113 1.18 16.70 7.30
C GLY A 113 -0.21 17.16 6.84
N PHE A 114 -0.97 17.87 7.69
CA PHE A 114 -2.26 18.44 7.27
C PHE A 114 -2.01 19.61 6.33
N VAL A 115 -2.85 19.75 5.33
CA VAL A 115 -2.73 20.76 4.26
C VAL A 115 -4.01 21.57 4.14
N ALA A 116 -3.95 22.65 3.35
CA ALA A 116 -5.14 23.43 3.02
C ALA A 116 -6.15 22.56 2.26
N GLY A 117 -7.31 22.34 2.87
CA GLY A 117 -8.48 21.70 2.27
C GLY A 117 -9.69 22.61 2.33
N ARG A 118 -10.81 22.16 1.76
CA ARG A 118 -12.07 22.90 1.76
C ARG A 118 -12.67 22.98 3.17
N GLU A 119 -12.90 24.18 3.69
CA GLU A 119 -13.65 24.45 4.92
C GLU A 119 -14.87 25.33 4.60
N LEU A 120 -16.05 25.00 5.16
CA LEU A 120 -17.22 25.87 5.12
C LEU A 120 -17.19 26.75 6.38
N ARG A 121 -16.94 28.04 6.23
CA ARG A 121 -16.87 29.00 7.32
C ARG A 121 -17.73 30.22 7.02
N GLU A 122 -18.67 30.51 7.91
CA GLU A 122 -19.58 31.68 7.78
C GLU A 122 -20.32 31.74 6.43
N GLY A 123 -20.52 30.59 5.80
CA GLY A 123 -21.17 30.46 4.49
C GLY A 123 -20.29 30.59 3.26
N CYS A 124 -19.00 30.81 3.46
CA CYS A 124 -18.02 30.80 2.40
C CYS A 124 -17.23 29.49 2.43
N LEU A 125 -16.87 28.98 1.25
CA LEU A 125 -15.89 27.91 1.13
C LEU A 125 -14.50 28.52 1.07
N VAL A 126 -13.72 28.30 2.13
CA VAL A 126 -12.40 28.88 2.31
C VAL A 126 -11.33 27.79 2.46
N PRO A 127 -10.09 28.04 2.01
CA PRO A 127 -8.98 27.13 2.24
C PRO A 127 -8.56 27.18 3.72
N SER A 128 -8.39 26.02 4.33
CA SER A 128 -7.96 25.92 5.73
C SER A 128 -7.19 24.64 6.02
N VAL A 129 -6.22 24.72 6.92
CA VAL A 129 -5.42 23.55 7.33
C VAL A 129 -6.30 22.58 8.11
N GLY A 130 -6.43 21.35 7.62
CA GLY A 130 -7.40 20.40 8.16
C GLY A 130 -8.82 20.58 7.62
N GLY A 131 -9.02 21.39 6.58
CA GLY A 131 -10.30 21.48 5.88
C GLY A 131 -10.74 20.10 5.37
N GLY A 132 -12.04 19.83 5.49
CA GLY A 132 -12.67 18.56 5.10
C GLY A 132 -12.91 17.56 6.23
N LEU A 133 -12.34 17.77 7.42
CA LEU A 133 -12.49 16.85 8.57
C LEU A 133 -13.94 16.70 9.04
N CYS A 134 -14.81 17.69 8.80
CA CYS A 134 -16.23 17.61 9.14
C CYS A 134 -16.94 16.42 8.47
N GLN A 135 -16.46 15.94 7.31
CA GLN A 135 -17.03 14.76 6.67
C GLN A 135 -16.88 13.52 7.55
N LEU A 136 -15.72 13.36 8.20
CA LEU A 136 -15.44 12.22 9.07
C LEU A 136 -16.19 12.34 10.41
N SER A 137 -16.29 13.53 10.99
CA SER A 137 -17.08 13.73 12.22
C SER A 137 -18.58 13.53 11.97
N ASN A 138 -19.12 13.99 10.83
CA ASN A 138 -20.51 13.72 10.44
C ASN A 138 -20.78 12.21 10.33
N ALA A 139 -19.89 11.46 9.66
CA ALA A 139 -20.01 10.01 9.53
C ALA A 139 -19.99 9.33 10.91
N LEU A 140 -19.04 9.68 11.78
CA LEU A 140 -18.97 9.13 13.14
C LEU A 140 -20.20 9.46 13.97
N TYR A 141 -20.73 10.67 13.87
CA TYR A 141 -21.94 11.08 14.58
C TYR A 141 -23.17 10.29 14.11
N ALA A 142 -23.37 10.15 12.79
CA ALA A 142 -24.45 9.35 12.24
C ALA A 142 -24.37 7.90 12.74
N LEU A 143 -23.17 7.29 12.73
CA LEU A 143 -22.97 5.93 13.23
C LEU A 143 -23.16 5.81 14.75
N ALA A 144 -22.73 6.81 15.53
CA ALA A 144 -22.97 6.87 16.95
C ALA A 144 -24.47 6.89 17.27
N LEU A 145 -25.28 7.62 16.49
CA LEU A 145 -26.74 7.60 16.61
C LEU A 145 -27.33 6.23 16.26
N THR A 146 -26.92 5.64 15.13
CA THR A 146 -27.38 4.31 14.69
C THR A 146 -27.04 3.21 15.70
N THR A 147 -25.93 3.35 16.41
CA THR A 147 -25.47 2.38 17.42
C THR A 147 -25.91 2.72 18.84
N HIS A 148 -26.83 3.66 19.00
CA HIS A 148 -27.40 4.08 20.29
C HIS A 148 -26.34 4.56 21.30
N CYS A 149 -25.27 5.19 20.82
CA CYS A 149 -24.32 5.87 21.69
C CYS A 149 -24.98 7.10 22.35
N GLU A 150 -24.58 7.39 23.57
CA GLU A 150 -24.91 8.65 24.23
C GLU A 150 -24.11 9.78 23.59
N ILE A 151 -24.78 10.82 23.09
CA ILE A 151 -24.13 11.98 22.49
C ILE A 151 -23.90 13.03 23.59
N LEU A 152 -22.64 13.24 23.95
CA LEU A 152 -22.23 14.14 25.04
C LEU A 152 -21.93 15.55 24.52
N GLU A 153 -21.45 15.67 23.29
CA GLU A 153 -21.19 16.96 22.64
C GLU A 153 -21.38 16.84 21.12
N ARG A 154 -22.21 17.73 20.56
CA ARG A 154 -22.42 17.89 19.13
C ARG A 154 -22.74 19.35 18.81
N HIS A 155 -22.14 19.87 17.75
CA HIS A 155 -22.38 21.21 17.24
C HIS A 155 -22.85 21.12 15.79
N ALA A 156 -23.91 21.84 15.44
CA ALA A 156 -24.38 21.95 14.06
C ALA A 156 -23.53 22.97 13.28
N HIS A 157 -23.42 22.80 11.96
CA HIS A 157 -22.89 23.83 11.08
C HIS A 157 -23.84 25.04 11.08
N SER A 158 -23.27 26.24 11.02
CA SER A 158 -24.04 27.49 10.93
C SER A 158 -24.80 27.63 9.61
N GLN A 159 -24.47 26.83 8.60
CA GLN A 159 -25.13 26.81 7.30
C GLN A 159 -25.25 25.38 6.78
N ILE A 160 -26.34 25.12 6.07
CA ILE A 160 -26.67 23.79 5.59
C ILE A 160 -26.57 23.75 4.08
N VAL A 161 -25.75 22.85 3.56
CA VAL A 161 -25.63 22.59 2.13
C VAL A 161 -26.73 21.60 1.72
N PRO A 162 -27.54 21.88 0.68
CA PRO A 162 -28.53 20.93 0.18
C PRO A 162 -27.88 19.57 -0.12
N GLY A 163 -28.50 18.48 0.37
CA GLY A 163 -27.98 17.11 0.22
C GLY A 163 -26.83 16.71 1.18
N SER A 164 -26.40 17.59 2.08
CA SER A 164 -25.39 17.26 3.10
C SER A 164 -25.99 16.60 4.35
N ALA A 165 -25.15 15.99 5.19
CA ALA A 165 -25.57 15.45 6.50
C ALA A 165 -26.29 16.49 7.37
N ALA A 166 -25.96 17.79 7.20
CA ALA A 166 -26.62 18.87 7.90
C ALA A 166 -28.09 19.04 7.48
N ALA A 167 -28.44 18.73 6.23
CA ALA A 167 -29.84 18.75 5.75
C ALA A 167 -30.68 17.63 6.37
N LEU A 168 -30.04 16.61 6.93
CA LEU A 168 -30.68 15.51 7.66
C LEU A 168 -30.64 15.70 9.18
N GLY A 169 -30.10 16.82 9.68
CA GLY A 169 -29.83 17.02 11.11
C GLY A 169 -28.74 16.11 11.69
N GLN A 170 -27.97 15.46 10.81
CA GLN A 170 -26.94 14.46 11.13
C GLN A 170 -25.52 15.03 11.03
N ASP A 171 -25.36 16.34 11.16
CA ASP A 171 -24.05 16.97 11.12
C ASP A 171 -23.45 17.21 12.51
N ALA A 172 -22.13 17.09 12.57
CA ALA A 172 -21.28 17.41 13.70
C ALA A 172 -20.08 18.21 13.18
N THR A 173 -20.14 19.54 13.27
CA THR A 173 -18.98 20.40 12.96
C THR A 173 -17.93 20.28 14.06
N VAL A 174 -16.66 20.37 13.67
CA VAL A 174 -15.52 20.27 14.58
C VAL A 174 -14.54 21.42 14.32
N PHE A 175 -14.09 22.07 15.38
CA PHE A 175 -13.10 23.14 15.33
C PHE A 175 -12.14 23.06 16.52
N TRP A 176 -10.84 22.97 16.21
CA TRP A 176 -9.81 22.82 17.23
C TRP A 176 -9.74 24.06 18.14
N ASN A 177 -9.76 23.95 19.47
CA ASN A 177 -10.18 22.85 20.34
C ASN A 177 -11.31 23.37 21.23
N TYR A 178 -12.44 23.75 20.63
CA TYR A 178 -13.61 24.20 21.38
C TYR A 178 -14.95 23.73 20.81
N LEU A 179 -14.98 23.22 19.56
CA LEU A 179 -16.09 22.46 19.02
C LEU A 179 -15.61 21.03 18.75
N ASP A 180 -16.14 20.07 19.51
CA ASP A 180 -15.76 18.66 19.45
C ASP A 180 -16.98 17.77 19.18
N LEU A 181 -16.73 16.57 18.70
CA LEU A 181 -17.72 15.49 18.71
C LEU A 181 -17.36 14.55 19.86
N ARG A 182 -18.24 14.45 20.85
CA ARG A 182 -18.09 13.52 21.97
C ARG A 182 -19.30 12.61 22.09
N PHE A 183 -19.04 11.31 22.18
CA PHE A 183 -20.06 10.31 22.43
C PHE A 183 -19.51 9.20 23.35
N SER A 184 -20.41 8.49 24.02
CA SER A 184 -20.10 7.35 24.89
C SER A 184 -20.88 6.13 24.41
N PRO A 185 -20.21 5.03 24.03
CA PRO A 185 -20.92 3.85 23.56
C PRO A 185 -21.39 2.98 24.72
N THR A 186 -22.51 2.27 24.55
CA THR A 186 -23.03 1.34 25.57
C THR A 186 -22.34 -0.03 25.53
N VAL A 187 -21.65 -0.34 24.44
CA VAL A 187 -20.85 -1.56 24.22
C VAL A 187 -19.44 -1.16 23.73
N PRO A 188 -18.42 -2.03 23.83
CA PRO A 188 -17.10 -1.73 23.26
C PRO A 188 -17.19 -1.50 21.75
N LEU A 189 -16.61 -0.40 21.25
CA LEU A 189 -16.63 -0.07 19.82
C LEU A 189 -15.22 0.05 19.24
N ARG A 190 -14.96 -0.67 18.15
CA ARG A 190 -13.78 -0.44 17.30
C ARG A 190 -14.18 0.38 16.08
N ILE A 191 -13.46 1.46 15.85
CA ILE A 191 -13.61 2.32 14.67
C ILE A 191 -12.74 1.76 13.55
N GLU A 192 -13.33 1.51 12.38
CA GLU A 192 -12.59 1.30 11.13
C GLU A 192 -12.85 2.51 10.22
N ALA A 193 -11.78 3.11 9.72
CA ALA A 193 -11.84 4.30 8.88
C ALA A 193 -10.90 4.14 7.68
N ARG A 194 -11.47 4.05 6.48
CA ARG A 194 -10.74 3.75 5.24
C ARG A 194 -11.18 4.70 4.13
N LEU A 195 -10.25 5.03 3.25
CA LEU A 195 -10.54 5.76 2.02
C LEU A 195 -10.31 4.81 0.85
N THR A 196 -11.33 4.62 0.01
CA THR A 196 -11.15 4.07 -1.34
C THR A 196 -10.77 5.19 -2.29
N GLU A 197 -10.63 4.92 -3.59
CA GLU A 197 -10.48 5.97 -4.60
C GLU A 197 -11.62 7.00 -4.53
N GLU A 198 -12.85 6.55 -4.34
CA GLU A 198 -14.05 7.37 -4.51
C GLU A 198 -14.78 7.70 -3.20
N THR A 199 -14.54 6.95 -2.13
CA THR A 199 -15.36 7.02 -0.91
C THR A 199 -14.52 7.08 0.37
N LEU A 200 -15.03 7.84 1.35
CA LEU A 200 -14.69 7.69 2.76
C LEU A 200 -15.66 6.68 3.38
N MET A 201 -15.12 5.58 3.89
CA MET A 201 -15.85 4.52 4.57
C MET A 201 -15.51 4.53 6.06
N VAL A 202 -16.53 4.52 6.90
CA VAL A 202 -16.42 4.41 8.36
C VAL A 202 -17.32 3.29 8.84
N ARG A 203 -16.80 2.40 9.69
CA ARG A 203 -17.54 1.30 10.29
C ARG A 203 -17.33 1.27 11.79
N LEU A 204 -18.38 0.88 12.51
CA LEU A 204 -18.31 0.59 13.94
C LEU A 204 -18.48 -0.92 14.15
N TRP A 205 -17.50 -1.53 14.81
CA TRP A 205 -17.48 -2.95 15.13
C TRP A 205 -17.57 -3.17 16.65
N SER A 206 -18.15 -4.28 17.06
CA SER A 206 -18.28 -4.68 18.47
C SER A 206 -18.19 -6.20 18.60
N ASP A 207 -18.18 -6.71 19.82
CA ASP A 207 -18.45 -8.11 20.17
C ASP A 207 -19.87 -8.29 20.75
N GLN A 208 -20.57 -7.18 20.99
CA GLN A 208 -21.88 -7.12 21.64
C GLN A 208 -22.85 -6.25 20.83
N ARG A 209 -24.15 -6.63 20.83
CA ARG A 209 -25.21 -5.79 20.27
C ARG A 209 -25.66 -4.76 21.33
N PRO A 210 -25.73 -3.47 21.00
CA PRO A 210 -26.31 -2.48 21.89
C PRO A 210 -27.81 -2.80 22.10
N ARG A 211 -28.33 -2.52 23.30
CA ARG A 211 -29.78 -2.60 23.54
C ARG A 211 -30.45 -1.47 22.75
N ALA A 212 -31.49 -1.81 21.99
CA ALA A 212 -32.30 -0.82 21.29
C ALA A 212 -33.12 -0.04 22.31
N ASP A 213 -32.80 1.23 22.52
CA ASP A 213 -33.72 2.17 23.14
C ASP A 213 -34.80 2.57 22.12
N ALA A 214 -35.91 3.14 22.62
CA ALA A 214 -37.03 3.60 21.80
C ALA A 214 -36.56 4.43 20.57
N PRO A 215 -37.21 4.29 19.41
CA PRO A 215 -36.80 4.97 18.19
C PRO A 215 -36.76 6.49 18.42
N ARG A 216 -35.60 7.10 18.19
CA ARG A 216 -35.45 8.56 18.24
C ARG A 216 -35.99 9.14 16.94
N THR A 217 -37.07 9.92 17.02
CA THR A 217 -37.68 10.59 15.88
C THR A 217 -36.78 11.74 15.43
N PHE A 218 -36.30 11.69 14.20
CA PHE A 218 -35.52 12.79 13.61
C PHE A 218 -36.47 13.81 12.99
N GLN A 219 -36.39 15.07 13.43
CA GLN A 219 -37.04 16.17 12.72
C GLN A 219 -36.25 16.47 11.45
N ARG A 220 -36.91 16.33 10.29
CA ARG A 220 -36.39 16.82 9.02
C ARG A 220 -36.40 18.35 9.07
N ILE A 221 -35.23 18.97 9.00
CA ILE A 221 -35.12 20.44 8.95
C ILE A 221 -35.25 20.86 7.48
N GLU A 222 -36.34 21.53 7.13
CA GLU A 222 -36.47 22.20 5.84
C GLU A 222 -35.62 23.48 5.82
N LEU A 223 -34.98 23.78 4.69
CA LEU A 223 -34.08 24.92 4.55
C LEU A 223 -34.46 25.87 3.41
N LEU A 224 -34.46 27.15 3.77
CA LEU A 224 -34.32 28.31 2.90
C LEU A 224 -32.90 28.87 3.09
N THR A 225 -31.92 28.47 2.26
CA THR A 225 -30.66 29.24 2.08
C THR A 225 -29.93 28.82 0.80
N PRO A 226 -29.27 29.76 0.09
CA PRO A 226 -28.62 29.46 -1.19
C PRO A 226 -27.35 28.61 -1.02
N THR A 227 -27.01 27.85 -2.05
CA THR A 227 -25.78 27.04 -2.15
C THR A 227 -24.54 27.90 -1.90
N PRO A 228 -23.65 27.53 -0.96
CA PRO A 228 -22.45 28.32 -0.69
C PRO A 228 -21.52 28.30 -1.91
N ARG A 229 -21.05 29.50 -2.31
CA ARG A 229 -20.12 29.70 -3.43
C ARG A 229 -18.67 29.61 -2.95
N GLY A 230 -17.79 29.12 -3.83
CA GLY A 230 -16.34 29.12 -3.64
C GLY A 230 -15.73 30.51 -3.74
N CYS A 231 -14.53 30.72 -3.20
CA CYS A 231 -13.78 31.98 -3.38
C CYS A 231 -13.58 32.33 -4.88
N ASP A 232 -13.47 31.32 -5.74
CA ASP A 232 -13.36 31.42 -7.20
C ASP A 232 -14.65 31.86 -7.91
N SER A 233 -15.81 31.57 -7.33
CA SER A 233 -17.14 31.82 -7.91
C SER A 233 -17.86 33.00 -7.24
N CYS A 234 -17.23 33.64 -6.25
CA CYS A 234 -17.77 34.79 -5.55
C CYS A 234 -17.40 36.14 -6.19
N GLY A 235 -16.42 36.18 -7.11
CA GLY A 235 -16.00 37.40 -7.81
C GLY A 235 -15.26 38.44 -6.95
N MET A 236 -14.88 38.09 -5.71
CA MET A 236 -14.24 39.01 -4.75
C MET A 236 -12.72 38.76 -4.66
N GLY A 237 -11.94 39.49 -5.48
CA GLY A 237 -10.47 39.42 -5.53
C GLY A 237 -9.75 39.90 -4.25
N ASP A 238 -10.32 40.88 -3.55
CA ASP A 238 -9.68 41.57 -2.42
C ASP A 238 -10.17 41.09 -1.04
N CYS A 239 -10.67 39.85 -0.94
CA CYS A 239 -11.17 39.30 0.33
C CYS A 239 -10.03 38.69 1.15
N ASP A 240 -9.96 38.99 2.45
CA ASP A 240 -8.98 38.40 3.39
C ASP A 240 -9.03 36.87 3.47
N LEU A 241 -10.17 36.26 3.11
CA LEU A 241 -10.35 34.81 3.06
C LEU A 241 -9.97 34.22 1.69
N HIS A 242 -9.82 35.07 0.66
CA HIS A 242 -9.34 34.66 -0.66
C HIS A 242 -7.82 34.51 -0.60
N SER A 243 -7.37 33.26 -0.64
CA SER A 243 -5.95 32.92 -0.54
C SER A 243 -5.56 31.95 -1.64
N THR A 244 -5.80 32.36 -2.89
CA THR A 244 -5.24 31.70 -4.07
C THR A 244 -4.46 32.72 -4.90
N PRO A 245 -3.13 32.58 -5.02
CA PRO A 245 -2.41 33.23 -6.11
C PRO A 245 -3.01 32.78 -7.45
N ALA A 246 -3.32 33.72 -8.35
CA ALA A 246 -3.93 33.43 -9.65
C ALA A 246 -3.16 32.39 -10.49
N ALA A 247 -1.83 32.26 -10.28
CA ALA A 247 -0.98 31.26 -10.93
C ALA A 247 -1.20 29.82 -10.43
N GLU A 248 -1.79 29.62 -9.25
CA GLU A 248 -2.02 28.28 -8.67
C GLU A 248 -3.42 27.72 -8.98
N ALA A 249 -4.36 28.56 -9.43
CA ALA A 249 -5.73 28.19 -9.78
C ALA A 249 -5.88 27.58 -11.19
N ALA A 250 -4.83 27.64 -12.00
CA ALA A 250 -4.83 27.23 -13.41
C ALA A 250 -4.49 25.74 -13.66
N ARG A 251 -4.26 24.93 -12.62
CA ARG A 251 -3.91 23.52 -12.78
C ARG A 251 -5.13 22.68 -13.16
N THR A 252 -4.99 21.88 -14.21
CA THR A 252 -6.05 21.03 -14.76
C THR A 252 -5.93 19.59 -14.23
N ALA A 253 -6.95 18.75 -14.47
CA ALA A 253 -6.88 17.32 -14.17
C ALA A 253 -5.75 16.58 -14.94
N ALA A 254 -5.21 17.17 -16.01
CA ALA A 254 -4.07 16.64 -16.76
C ALA A 254 -2.73 16.81 -16.01
N ASP A 255 -2.68 17.63 -14.95
CA ASP A 255 -1.49 17.90 -14.13
C ASP A 255 -1.35 16.93 -12.93
N GLU A 256 -2.17 15.87 -12.87
CA GLU A 256 -2.14 14.91 -11.78
C GLU A 256 -0.86 14.07 -11.81
N LYS A 257 -0.02 14.26 -10.78
CA LYS A 257 1.28 13.61 -10.64
C LYS A 257 1.14 12.15 -10.24
N VAL A 258 1.97 11.30 -10.83
CA VAL A 258 2.16 9.92 -10.37
C VAL A 258 3.33 9.88 -9.41
N ALA A 259 3.20 9.13 -8.31
CA ALA A 259 4.32 8.84 -7.43
C ALA A 259 4.77 7.38 -7.60
N PHE A 260 6.04 7.19 -7.90
CA PHE A 260 6.69 5.88 -8.01
C PHE A 260 7.35 5.56 -6.67
N VAL A 261 6.77 4.64 -5.89
CA VAL A 261 7.29 4.17 -4.60
C VAL A 261 7.94 2.82 -4.80
N LEU A 262 9.22 2.85 -5.16
CA LEU A 262 9.92 1.69 -5.70
C LEU A 262 10.98 1.17 -4.73
N GLU A 263 11.28 -0.12 -4.82
CA GLU A 263 12.39 -0.74 -4.12
C GLU A 263 13.41 -1.30 -5.12
N GLU A 264 13.36 -2.60 -5.39
CA GLU A 264 14.39 -3.29 -6.15
C GLU A 264 14.27 -3.05 -7.65
N CYS A 265 15.38 -2.60 -8.25
CA CYS A 265 15.44 -2.26 -9.67
C CYS A 265 15.69 -3.52 -10.49
N TRP A 266 14.67 -3.96 -11.22
CA TRP A 266 14.79 -5.01 -12.24
C TRP A 266 14.88 -4.36 -13.62
N PRO A 267 15.72 -4.86 -14.55
CA PRO A 267 15.85 -4.27 -15.88
C PRO A 267 14.52 -4.12 -16.62
N GLU A 268 13.65 -5.13 -16.53
CA GLU A 268 12.34 -5.14 -17.19
C GLU A 268 11.44 -4.01 -16.67
N LEU A 269 11.40 -3.84 -15.34
CA LEU A 269 10.61 -2.82 -14.68
C LEU A 269 11.23 -1.43 -14.89
N ALA A 270 12.56 -1.32 -14.94
CA ALA A 270 13.25 -0.07 -15.22
C ALA A 270 12.94 0.45 -16.63
N HIS A 271 12.97 -0.42 -17.64
CA HIS A 271 12.55 -0.06 -19.00
C HIS A 271 11.09 0.38 -19.05
N TRP A 272 10.19 -0.34 -18.37
CA TRP A 272 8.78 0.04 -18.31
C TRP A 272 8.57 1.40 -17.62
N VAL A 273 9.20 1.65 -16.47
CA VAL A 273 9.14 2.94 -15.77
C VAL A 273 9.71 4.07 -16.65
N ALA A 274 10.84 3.84 -17.33
CA ALA A 274 11.42 4.83 -18.23
C ALA A 274 10.49 5.18 -19.40
N ALA A 275 9.71 4.20 -19.89
CA ALA A 275 8.74 4.40 -20.97
C ALA A 275 7.42 5.06 -20.51
N THR A 276 7.05 4.93 -19.22
CA THR A 276 5.75 5.41 -18.69
C THR A 276 5.86 6.71 -17.88
N LYS A 277 7.03 7.02 -17.31
CA LYS A 277 7.23 8.23 -16.49
C LYS A 277 6.95 9.51 -17.27
N ARG A 278 6.39 10.51 -16.60
CA ARG A 278 6.20 11.87 -17.09
C ARG A 278 7.06 12.83 -16.29
N ARG A 279 7.31 14.01 -16.86
CA ARG A 279 8.21 15.03 -16.30
C ARG A 279 7.82 15.47 -14.88
N ASP A 280 6.53 15.55 -14.58
CA ASP A 280 6.01 16.02 -13.29
C ASP A 280 5.86 14.91 -12.24
N ASP A 281 6.15 13.67 -12.60
CA ASP A 281 6.05 12.54 -11.68
C ASP A 281 7.16 12.60 -10.62
N VAL A 282 6.95 11.91 -9.51
CA VAL A 282 7.85 11.90 -8.35
C VAL A 282 8.34 10.48 -8.09
N LEU A 283 9.63 10.35 -7.77
CA LEU A 283 10.25 9.06 -7.48
C LEU A 283 10.66 8.97 -6.00
N LEU A 284 10.26 7.91 -5.32
CA LEU A 284 10.56 7.64 -3.92
C LEU A 284 11.30 6.30 -3.81
N LEU A 285 12.52 6.35 -3.27
CA LEU A 285 13.43 5.20 -3.23
C LEU A 285 14.06 4.97 -1.85
N PRO A 286 14.57 3.77 -1.54
CA PRO A 286 15.37 3.55 -0.35
C PRO A 286 16.72 4.29 -0.47
N LEU A 287 17.37 4.11 -1.63
CA LEU A 287 18.63 4.74 -2.06
C LEU A 287 18.61 4.85 -3.60
N THR A 288 19.59 5.54 -4.19
CA THR A 288 19.74 5.70 -5.65
C THR A 288 20.85 4.85 -6.27
N ARG A 289 21.35 3.85 -5.54
CA ARG A 289 22.53 3.05 -5.92
C ARG A 289 22.39 1.57 -5.58
N GLY A 290 23.28 0.75 -6.13
CA GLY A 290 23.27 -0.70 -5.91
C GLY A 290 21.98 -1.32 -6.43
N ARG A 291 21.32 -2.16 -5.63
CA ARG A 291 20.04 -2.79 -6.01
C ARG A 291 18.85 -1.82 -6.18
N TYR A 292 19.04 -0.54 -5.86
CA TYR A 292 18.03 0.52 -5.96
C TYR A 292 18.38 1.53 -7.06
N ALA A 293 19.29 1.18 -7.98
CA ALA A 293 19.76 2.06 -9.05
C ALA A 293 18.71 2.23 -10.16
N TRP A 294 17.60 2.91 -9.81
CA TRP A 294 16.62 3.38 -10.78
C TRP A 294 17.14 4.64 -11.49
N GLU A 295 16.77 4.82 -12.76
CA GLU A 295 17.06 6.05 -13.47
C GLU A 295 16.27 7.22 -12.87
N THR A 296 16.99 8.23 -12.36
CA THR A 296 16.40 9.39 -11.68
C THR A 296 16.11 10.56 -12.61
N ALA A 297 16.72 10.58 -13.80
CA ALA A 297 16.50 11.64 -14.78
C ALA A 297 15.03 11.63 -15.25
N GLY A 298 14.46 12.80 -15.50
CA GLY A 298 13.08 12.95 -15.98
C GLY A 298 11.99 12.95 -14.91
N PHE A 299 12.32 12.75 -13.63
CA PHE A 299 11.40 12.98 -12.52
C PHE A 299 11.50 14.43 -12.00
N SER A 300 10.38 15.00 -11.55
CA SER A 300 10.35 16.35 -10.97
C SER A 300 11.01 16.42 -9.59
N ALA A 301 10.91 15.34 -8.82
CA ALA A 301 11.53 15.21 -7.51
C ALA A 301 11.91 13.75 -7.24
N VAL A 302 13.01 13.57 -6.51
CA VAL A 302 13.50 12.27 -6.06
C VAL A 302 13.70 12.31 -4.55
N HIS A 303 12.99 11.46 -3.84
CA HIS A 303 13.03 11.34 -2.39
C HIS A 303 13.69 10.03 -1.99
N THR A 304 14.43 10.06 -0.87
CA THR A 304 15.08 8.85 -0.36
C THR A 304 14.79 8.60 1.11
N ALA A 305 14.85 7.33 1.51
CA ALA A 305 14.77 6.88 2.91
C ALA A 305 16.11 6.25 3.33
N ALA A 306 17.20 7.00 3.18
CA ALA A 306 18.56 6.51 3.37
C ALA A 306 18.82 6.00 4.80
N LEU A 307 18.29 6.69 5.83
CA LEU A 307 18.44 6.30 7.23
C LEU A 307 17.78 4.94 7.50
N GLN A 308 16.52 4.77 7.11
CA GLN A 308 15.80 3.50 7.30
C GLN A 308 16.45 2.37 6.50
N THR A 309 16.99 2.68 5.32
CA THR A 309 17.75 1.71 4.52
C THR A 309 19.03 1.28 5.23
N LEU A 310 19.76 2.21 5.85
CA LEU A 310 20.95 1.91 6.64
C LEU A 310 20.60 1.06 7.87
N LEU A 311 19.58 1.45 8.65
CA LEU A 311 19.14 0.70 9.82
C LEU A 311 18.76 -0.74 9.45
N ARG A 312 18.01 -0.92 8.35
CA ARG A 312 17.67 -2.24 7.81
C ARG A 312 18.91 -3.05 7.42
N ALA A 313 19.90 -2.42 6.80
CA ALA A 313 21.15 -3.08 6.42
C ALA A 313 21.98 -3.50 7.65
N LEU A 314 22.02 -2.68 8.70
CA LEU A 314 22.68 -3.01 9.96
C LEU A 314 21.99 -4.19 10.66
N GLU A 315 20.66 -4.20 10.68
CA GLU A 315 19.88 -5.30 11.26
C GLU A 315 20.13 -6.62 10.52
N ALA A 316 20.19 -6.57 9.18
CA ALA A 316 20.45 -7.74 8.35
C ALA A 316 21.85 -8.36 8.54
N ARG A 317 22.82 -7.60 9.07
CA ARG A 317 24.18 -8.06 9.37
C ARG A 317 24.31 -8.75 10.72
N LYS A 318 23.31 -8.64 11.60
CA LYS A 318 23.31 -9.32 12.89
C LYS A 318 23.25 -10.84 12.66
N LYS A 319 23.95 -11.59 13.52
CA LYS A 319 23.86 -13.06 13.57
C LYS A 319 22.50 -13.47 14.15
N LEU A 320 21.48 -13.48 13.29
CA LEU A 320 20.12 -13.85 13.62
C LEU A 320 19.82 -15.27 13.14
N SER A 321 18.99 -16.00 13.89
CA SER A 321 18.41 -17.25 13.40
C SER A 321 17.56 -17.00 12.14
N PRO A 322 17.29 -18.00 11.29
CA PRO A 322 16.50 -17.80 10.07
C PRO A 322 15.12 -17.12 10.31
N PRO A 323 14.32 -17.52 11.32
CA PRO A 323 13.06 -16.84 11.63
C PRO A 323 13.26 -15.39 12.07
N GLN A 324 14.24 -15.12 12.94
CA GLN A 324 14.56 -13.77 13.41
C GLN A 324 15.00 -12.86 12.26
N ARG A 325 15.83 -13.38 11.34
CA ARG A 325 16.28 -12.66 10.15
C ARG A 325 15.10 -12.29 9.26
N ARG A 326 14.14 -13.20 9.09
CA ARG A 326 12.94 -12.95 8.27
C ARG A 326 12.01 -11.93 8.92
N ALA A 327 11.79 -12.02 10.23
CA ALA A 327 11.05 -11.01 10.99
C ALA A 327 11.71 -9.62 10.89
N ALA A 328 13.04 -9.54 11.02
CA ALA A 328 13.80 -8.31 10.86
C ALA A 328 13.68 -7.72 9.43
N GLN A 329 13.65 -8.57 8.40
CA GLN A 329 13.41 -8.12 7.02
C GLN A 329 12.01 -7.50 6.85
N LEU A 330 10.97 -8.13 7.40
CA LEU A 330 9.60 -7.61 7.35
C LEU A 330 9.47 -6.29 8.11
N ALA A 331 10.04 -6.20 9.32
CA ALA A 331 10.05 -4.97 10.11
C ALA A 331 10.81 -3.84 9.40
N GLY A 332 11.95 -4.15 8.77
CA GLY A 332 12.72 -3.21 7.97
C GLY A 332 11.95 -2.72 6.73
N ALA A 333 11.22 -3.60 6.06
CA ALA A 333 10.35 -3.21 4.94
C ALA A 333 9.20 -2.30 5.40
N ALA A 334 8.57 -2.60 6.54
CA ALA A 334 7.51 -1.77 7.11
C ALA A 334 8.01 -0.37 7.53
N ALA A 335 9.17 -0.29 8.19
CA ALA A 335 9.78 0.99 8.56
C ALA A 335 10.15 1.84 7.33
N LEU A 336 10.64 1.20 6.28
CA LEU A 336 10.95 1.85 5.00
C LEU A 336 9.67 2.36 4.32
N ALA A 337 8.63 1.54 4.24
CA ALA A 337 7.33 1.92 3.68
C ALA A 337 6.72 3.12 4.40
N GLU A 338 6.79 3.15 5.74
CA GLU A 338 6.32 4.30 6.53
C GLU A 338 7.13 5.58 6.25
N ALA A 339 8.45 5.47 6.11
CA ALA A 339 9.32 6.61 5.82
C ALA A 339 9.11 7.17 4.40
N LEU A 340 8.90 6.31 3.41
CA LEU A 340 8.55 6.72 2.04
C LEU A 340 7.13 7.27 1.97
N GLY A 341 6.17 6.64 2.66
CA GLY A 341 4.80 7.10 2.75
C GLY A 341 4.69 8.54 3.26
N ARG A 342 5.47 8.92 4.28
CA ARG A 342 5.54 10.31 4.80
C ARG A 342 6.01 11.34 3.80
N GLN A 343 6.75 10.92 2.78
CA GLN A 343 7.28 11.78 1.73
C GLN A 343 6.36 11.84 0.50
N LEU A 344 5.25 11.07 0.48
CA LEU A 344 4.29 11.13 -0.60
C LEU A 344 3.65 12.52 -0.69
N PRO A 345 3.76 13.20 -1.85
CA PRO A 345 3.03 14.43 -2.08
C PRO A 345 1.52 14.20 -1.94
N TYR A 346 0.80 15.20 -1.43
CA TYR A 346 -0.64 15.09 -1.25
C TYR A 346 -1.41 15.20 -2.58
N ASP A 347 -0.77 15.80 -3.59
CA ASP A 347 -1.30 16.05 -4.94
C ASP A 347 -1.06 14.87 -5.92
N THR A 348 -0.54 13.74 -5.43
CA THR A 348 -0.45 12.50 -6.22
C THR A 348 -1.69 11.64 -6.00
N THR A 349 -2.50 11.47 -7.05
CA THR A 349 -3.75 10.67 -7.06
C THR A 349 -3.51 9.23 -7.50
N HIS A 350 -2.44 8.97 -8.24
CA HIS A 350 -2.04 7.64 -8.69
C HIS A 350 -0.63 7.27 -8.21
N LEU A 351 -0.43 6.01 -7.83
CA LEU A 351 0.86 5.49 -7.35
C LEU A 351 1.29 4.25 -8.13
N VAL A 352 2.59 4.08 -8.32
CA VAL A 352 3.20 2.81 -8.76
C VAL A 352 4.03 2.27 -7.61
N VAL A 353 3.71 1.08 -7.12
CA VAL A 353 4.25 0.57 -5.84
C VAL A 353 4.96 -0.76 -6.03
N SER A 354 6.18 -0.89 -5.51
CA SER A 354 6.84 -2.20 -5.40
C SER A 354 6.13 -3.11 -4.40
N GLN A 355 5.86 -4.36 -4.81
CA GLN A 355 5.14 -5.35 -4.00
C GLN A 355 5.66 -5.51 -2.56
N SER A 356 6.97 -5.43 -2.34
CA SER A 356 7.61 -5.57 -1.02
C SER A 356 7.17 -4.52 0.00
N LEU A 357 6.78 -3.32 -0.45
CA LEU A 357 6.33 -2.21 0.39
C LEU A 357 4.80 -2.17 0.53
N LEU A 358 4.08 -2.86 -0.37
CA LEU A 358 2.64 -2.77 -0.53
C LEU A 358 1.86 -3.06 0.77
N PRO A 359 2.11 -4.14 1.53
CA PRO A 359 1.30 -4.46 2.70
C PRO A 359 1.42 -3.39 3.79
N ALA A 360 2.63 -2.86 4.01
CA ALA A 360 2.88 -1.83 5.00
C ALA A 360 2.33 -0.46 4.57
N LEU A 361 2.39 -0.12 3.28
CA LEU A 361 1.74 1.09 2.76
C LEU A 361 0.22 1.02 2.90
N TRP A 362 -0.37 -0.16 2.67
CA TRP A 362 -1.80 -0.41 2.84
C TRP A 362 -2.25 -0.33 4.30
N GLN A 363 -1.60 -1.08 5.21
CA GLN A 363 -1.87 -1.02 6.65
C GLN A 363 -1.63 0.38 7.22
N GLY A 364 -0.57 1.03 6.75
CA GLY A 364 -0.26 2.41 7.10
C GLY A 364 -1.27 3.42 6.57
N GLY A 365 -2.22 3.05 5.70
CA GLY A 365 -3.25 3.94 5.15
C GLY A 365 -2.70 4.98 4.17
N TRP A 366 -1.51 4.75 3.62
CA TRP A 366 -0.86 5.66 2.66
C TRP A 366 -1.51 5.59 1.27
N LEU A 367 -2.16 4.48 0.94
CA LEU A 367 -2.80 4.26 -0.36
C LEU A 367 -4.24 4.78 -0.43
N GLY A 368 -4.86 5.11 0.71
CA GLY A 368 -6.28 5.50 0.72
C GLY A 368 -6.56 6.78 -0.05
N GLY A 369 -7.66 6.85 -0.81
CA GLY A 369 -7.96 8.03 -1.65
C GLY A 369 -7.04 8.17 -2.87
N ARG A 370 -6.37 7.09 -3.28
CA ARG A 370 -5.49 7.03 -4.46
C ARG A 370 -5.74 5.74 -5.22
N THR A 371 -5.54 5.77 -6.53
CA THR A 371 -5.38 4.55 -7.33
C THR A 371 -3.93 4.11 -7.29
N PHE A 372 -3.67 2.83 -7.55
CA PHE A 372 -2.31 2.35 -7.64
C PHE A 372 -2.15 1.10 -8.49
N ASP A 373 -0.97 1.01 -9.09
CA ASP A 373 -0.48 -0.16 -9.80
C ASP A 373 0.64 -0.82 -8.99
N VAL A 374 0.79 -2.14 -9.13
CA VAL A 374 1.76 -2.91 -8.35
C VAL A 374 2.81 -3.54 -9.26
N LEU A 375 4.08 -3.27 -8.98
CA LEU A 375 5.19 -4.01 -9.59
C LEU A 375 5.37 -5.33 -8.86
N LEU A 376 4.84 -6.41 -9.44
CA LEU A 376 4.74 -7.73 -8.85
C LEU A 376 5.99 -8.55 -9.19
N THR A 377 6.79 -8.86 -8.17
CA THR A 377 8.13 -9.47 -8.32
C THR A 377 8.24 -10.85 -7.68
N ARG A 378 7.25 -11.25 -6.87
CA ARG A 378 7.14 -12.58 -6.27
C ARG A 378 5.69 -13.04 -6.21
N ALA A 379 5.50 -14.34 -5.96
CA ALA A 379 4.18 -14.86 -5.61
C ALA A 379 3.58 -14.08 -4.43
N PRO A 380 2.29 -13.68 -4.46
CA PRO A 380 1.60 -13.13 -3.30
C PRO A 380 1.77 -14.05 -2.08
N LEU A 381 1.85 -13.49 -0.87
CA LEU A 381 2.22 -14.22 0.35
C LEU A 381 1.31 -15.42 0.58
N ALA A 382 -0.01 -15.25 0.38
CA ALA A 382 -0.97 -16.35 0.50
C ALA A 382 -0.68 -17.50 -0.48
N VAL A 383 -0.37 -17.17 -1.74
CA VAL A 383 -0.02 -18.16 -2.79
C VAL A 383 1.32 -18.81 -2.46
N LEU A 384 2.31 -18.01 -2.04
CA LEU A 384 3.62 -18.51 -1.65
C LEU A 384 3.53 -19.46 -0.46
N HIS A 385 2.78 -19.11 0.59
CA HIS A 385 2.54 -19.97 1.75
C HIS A 385 1.90 -21.28 1.31
N HIS A 386 0.81 -21.23 0.54
CA HIS A 386 0.13 -22.41 0.02
C HIS A 386 1.08 -23.34 -0.76
N ASN A 387 1.89 -22.77 -1.67
CA ASN A 387 2.84 -23.55 -2.46
C ASN A 387 3.92 -24.22 -1.60
N LEU A 388 4.43 -23.50 -0.59
CA LEU A 388 5.44 -24.03 0.32
C LEU A 388 4.86 -25.08 1.27
N ASP A 389 3.63 -24.89 1.76
CA ASP A 389 2.92 -25.86 2.62
C ASP A 389 2.62 -27.15 1.85
N ALA A 390 2.14 -27.04 0.61
CA ALA A 390 1.91 -28.18 -0.27
C ALA A 390 3.21 -28.94 -0.61
N ALA A 391 4.31 -28.22 -0.79
CA ALA A 391 5.62 -28.85 -1.02
C ALA A 391 6.15 -29.55 0.24
N LEU A 392 6.01 -28.93 1.41
CA LEU A 392 6.41 -29.52 2.69
C LEU A 392 5.59 -30.77 3.01
N ALA A 393 4.30 -30.78 2.69
CA ALA A 393 3.44 -31.96 2.84
C ALA A 393 3.92 -33.15 1.98
N ARG A 394 4.49 -32.88 0.79
CA ARG A 394 5.09 -33.91 -0.07
C ARG A 394 6.47 -34.36 0.39
N ARG A 395 7.25 -33.47 1.02
CA ARG A 395 8.60 -33.74 1.53
C ARG A 395 8.79 -33.24 2.97
N PRO A 396 8.35 -33.99 3.98
CA PRO A 396 8.48 -33.60 5.38
C PRO A 396 9.94 -33.42 5.84
N GLU A 397 10.90 -34.03 5.15
CA GLU A 397 12.33 -33.88 5.41
C GLU A 397 12.89 -32.49 5.01
N ALA A 398 12.19 -31.74 4.14
CA ALA A 398 12.58 -30.42 3.67
C ALA A 398 12.14 -29.31 4.63
N ARG A 399 12.66 -29.36 5.87
CA ARG A 399 12.22 -28.52 7.00
C ARG A 399 12.24 -27.02 6.70
N LEU A 400 13.20 -26.54 5.89
CA LEU A 400 13.33 -25.12 5.53
C LEU A 400 12.15 -24.58 4.70
N LEU A 401 11.32 -25.44 4.12
CA LEU A 401 10.05 -25.01 3.50
C LEU A 401 9.06 -24.48 4.56
N GLY A 402 9.12 -24.97 5.79
CA GLY A 402 8.25 -24.60 6.91
C GLY A 402 8.80 -23.53 7.85
N ASP A 403 10.07 -23.14 7.72
CA ASP A 403 10.81 -22.30 8.67
C ASP A 403 10.12 -20.99 9.08
N PHE A 404 9.44 -20.34 8.15
CA PHE A 404 8.75 -19.10 8.43
C PHE A 404 7.57 -18.85 7.48
N ARG A 405 6.48 -18.33 8.04
CA ARG A 405 5.33 -17.76 7.33
C ARG A 405 5.18 -16.31 7.76
N ALA A 406 4.88 -15.43 6.81
CA ALA A 406 4.54 -14.05 7.15
C ALA A 406 3.34 -14.01 8.11
N PRO A 407 3.28 -13.04 9.05
CA PRO A 407 2.13 -12.89 9.94
C PRO A 407 0.83 -12.73 9.14
N GLU A 408 -0.27 -13.33 9.62
CA GLU A 408 -1.55 -13.35 8.90
C GLU A 408 -2.05 -11.94 8.56
N ALA A 409 -1.87 -10.98 9.47
CA ALA A 409 -2.22 -9.57 9.23
C ALA A 409 -1.51 -8.97 8.01
N LEU A 410 -0.27 -9.39 7.73
CA LEU A 410 0.50 -8.95 6.56
C LEU A 410 0.04 -9.66 5.28
N VAL A 411 -0.30 -10.96 5.38
CA VAL A 411 -0.86 -11.75 4.28
C VAL A 411 -2.18 -11.14 3.82
N GLU A 412 -3.06 -10.83 4.76
CA GLU A 412 -4.36 -10.23 4.46
C GLU A 412 -4.22 -8.79 3.94
N ALA A 413 -3.28 -8.02 4.49
CA ALA A 413 -2.98 -6.70 3.95
C ALA A 413 -2.48 -6.75 2.50
N GLU A 414 -1.60 -7.70 2.15
CA GLU A 414 -1.17 -7.87 0.75
C GLU A 414 -2.33 -8.30 -0.15
N ARG A 415 -3.16 -9.25 0.30
CA ARG A 415 -4.32 -9.73 -0.44
C ARG A 415 -5.29 -8.58 -0.73
N ALA A 416 -5.67 -7.82 0.29
CA ALA A 416 -6.57 -6.69 0.17
C ALA A 416 -6.00 -5.58 -0.73
N ALA A 417 -4.70 -5.29 -0.60
CA ALA A 417 -4.05 -4.30 -1.44
C ALA A 417 -3.98 -4.73 -2.92
N LEU A 418 -3.66 -5.99 -3.21
CA LEU A 418 -3.67 -6.53 -4.59
C LEU A 418 -5.08 -6.60 -5.17
N ALA A 419 -6.10 -6.86 -4.34
CA ALA A 419 -7.49 -6.80 -4.77
C ALA A 419 -7.88 -5.36 -5.18
N ALA A 420 -7.43 -4.35 -4.43
CA ALA A 420 -7.71 -2.94 -4.71
C ALA A 420 -6.81 -2.30 -5.78
N ALA A 421 -5.70 -2.95 -6.17
CA ALA A 421 -4.82 -2.46 -7.22
C ALA A 421 -5.54 -2.41 -8.58
N ARG A 422 -5.28 -1.36 -9.38
CA ARG A 422 -5.84 -1.24 -10.73
C ARG A 422 -5.27 -2.29 -11.66
N GLN A 423 -3.95 -2.48 -11.63
CA GLN A 423 -3.25 -3.50 -12.40
C GLN A 423 -1.99 -3.99 -11.69
N VAL A 424 -1.48 -5.13 -12.15
CA VAL A 424 -0.18 -5.68 -11.76
C VAL A 424 0.76 -5.72 -12.96
N ILE A 425 2.00 -5.30 -12.77
CA ILE A 425 3.03 -5.29 -13.82
C ILE A 425 4.11 -6.28 -13.44
N THR A 426 4.40 -7.23 -14.33
CA THR A 426 5.40 -8.26 -14.06
C THR A 426 5.94 -8.89 -15.35
N PRO A 427 7.23 -9.22 -15.44
CA PRO A 427 7.73 -10.08 -16.51
C PRO A 427 7.43 -11.57 -16.27
N HIS A 428 7.01 -11.95 -15.06
CA HIS A 428 6.89 -13.33 -14.65
C HIS A 428 5.56 -13.95 -15.11
N ALA A 429 5.61 -14.87 -16.07
CA ALA A 429 4.41 -15.43 -16.71
C ALA A 429 3.43 -16.07 -15.72
N ALA A 430 3.92 -16.84 -14.75
CA ALA A 430 3.05 -17.46 -13.75
C ALA A 430 2.44 -16.46 -12.76
N LEU A 431 3.06 -15.29 -12.56
CA LEU A 431 2.47 -14.24 -11.71
C LEU A 431 1.42 -13.46 -12.49
N ALA A 432 1.67 -13.17 -13.77
CA ALA A 432 0.67 -12.57 -14.65
C ALA A 432 -0.60 -13.44 -14.76
N ALA A 433 -0.45 -14.76 -14.82
CA ALA A 433 -1.57 -15.70 -14.85
C ALA A 433 -2.48 -15.67 -13.61
N LEU A 434 -1.99 -15.17 -12.46
CA LEU A 434 -2.83 -14.98 -11.27
C LEU A 434 -3.82 -13.83 -11.41
N PHE A 435 -3.63 -12.95 -12.40
CA PHE A 435 -4.41 -11.72 -12.59
C PHE A 435 -4.75 -11.51 -14.08
N PRO A 436 -5.45 -12.43 -14.76
CA PRO A 436 -5.58 -12.45 -16.23
C PRO A 436 -6.15 -11.16 -16.83
N GLU A 437 -7.08 -10.48 -16.15
CA GLU A 437 -7.71 -9.25 -16.64
C GLU A 437 -6.95 -7.96 -16.26
N ARG A 438 -5.99 -8.06 -15.32
CA ARG A 438 -5.32 -6.91 -14.71
C ARG A 438 -3.79 -6.98 -14.81
N ALA A 439 -3.24 -8.03 -15.42
CA ALA A 439 -1.80 -8.21 -15.53
C ALA A 439 -1.27 -7.62 -16.84
N GLN A 440 -0.31 -6.70 -16.72
CA GLN A 440 0.57 -6.32 -17.81
C GLN A 440 1.82 -7.23 -17.78
N LYS A 441 1.84 -8.24 -18.65
CA LYS A 441 3.00 -9.12 -18.84
C LYS A 441 4.09 -8.38 -19.62
N LEU A 442 5.26 -8.21 -19.01
CA LEU A 442 6.44 -7.65 -19.67
C LEU A 442 7.31 -8.76 -20.29
N PRO A 443 8.10 -8.47 -21.34
CA PRO A 443 9.13 -9.38 -21.79
C PRO A 443 10.28 -9.43 -20.76
N TRP A 444 10.86 -10.61 -20.57
CA TRP A 444 12.11 -10.75 -19.81
C TRP A 444 13.28 -10.11 -20.56
N ASN A 445 14.16 -9.43 -19.83
CA ASN A 445 15.38 -8.86 -20.39
C ASN A 445 16.49 -9.93 -20.36
N LEU A 446 16.81 -10.49 -21.52
CA LEU A 446 17.92 -11.44 -21.65
C LEU A 446 19.27 -10.74 -21.45
N PRO A 447 20.16 -11.26 -20.56
CA PRO A 447 21.47 -10.68 -20.36
C PRO A 447 22.40 -10.99 -21.54
N THR A 448 23.45 -10.18 -21.72
CA THR A 448 24.55 -10.51 -22.63
C THR A 448 25.33 -11.71 -22.10
N VAL A 449 25.64 -12.66 -22.98
CA VAL A 449 26.42 -13.87 -22.68
C VAL A 449 27.80 -13.77 -23.29
N ALA A 450 28.82 -14.28 -22.59
CA ALA A 450 30.20 -14.22 -23.06
C ALA A 450 30.47 -15.16 -24.25
N ALA A 451 29.81 -16.32 -24.26
CA ALA A 451 29.86 -17.30 -25.32
C ALA A 451 28.52 -18.07 -25.38
N PRO A 452 28.11 -18.55 -26.56
CA PRO A 452 26.97 -19.46 -26.67
C PRO A 452 27.28 -20.78 -25.94
N TRP A 453 26.23 -21.41 -25.44
CA TRP A 453 26.31 -22.75 -24.89
C TRP A 453 26.72 -23.75 -25.97
N GLN A 454 27.55 -24.72 -25.58
CA GLN A 454 27.98 -25.81 -26.47
C GLN A 454 27.51 -27.14 -25.89
N PRO A 455 26.95 -28.04 -26.73
CA PRO A 455 26.63 -29.39 -26.32
C PRO A 455 27.85 -30.10 -25.71
N SER A 456 27.61 -30.83 -24.64
CA SER A 456 28.66 -31.52 -23.89
C SER A 456 28.26 -32.98 -23.65
N THR A 457 29.20 -33.88 -23.88
CA THR A 457 29.05 -35.31 -23.57
C THR A 457 29.26 -35.60 -22.08
N ARG A 458 29.76 -34.62 -21.29
CA ARG A 458 29.94 -34.77 -19.85
C ARG A 458 28.59 -35.01 -19.18
N ARG A 459 28.58 -35.88 -18.15
CA ARG A 459 27.41 -36.14 -17.30
C ARG A 459 27.26 -35.05 -16.22
N VAL A 460 27.26 -33.79 -16.65
CA VAL A 460 27.17 -32.62 -15.76
C VAL A 460 25.87 -31.87 -16.04
N ILE A 461 25.13 -31.53 -14.99
CA ILE A 461 23.97 -30.63 -15.07
C ILE A 461 24.21 -29.39 -14.22
N ALA A 462 23.66 -28.25 -14.64
CA ALA A 462 23.82 -26.99 -13.92
C ALA A 462 22.54 -26.67 -13.13
N PHE A 463 22.64 -26.58 -11.80
CA PHE A 463 21.50 -26.21 -10.96
C PHE A 463 21.41 -24.68 -10.82
N ALA A 464 20.26 -24.11 -11.18
CA ALA A 464 20.05 -22.67 -11.14
C ALA A 464 19.51 -22.22 -9.78
N GLY A 465 20.41 -21.93 -8.83
CA GLY A 465 20.05 -21.27 -7.58
C GLY A 465 20.81 -21.79 -6.36
N PRO A 466 20.63 -21.14 -5.20
CA PRO A 466 21.20 -21.65 -3.95
C PRO A 466 20.62 -23.02 -3.62
N THR A 467 21.40 -23.88 -2.93
CA THR A 467 20.91 -25.15 -2.40
C THR A 467 19.86 -24.88 -1.33
N ALA A 468 18.60 -24.85 -1.75
CA ALA A 468 17.44 -24.51 -0.96
C ALA A 468 16.22 -25.29 -1.47
N ALA A 469 15.43 -25.86 -0.57
CA ALA A 469 14.29 -26.72 -0.87
C ALA A 469 13.30 -26.05 -1.82
N ARG A 470 12.99 -24.76 -1.59
CA ARG A 470 12.08 -23.99 -2.45
C ARG A 470 12.55 -23.85 -3.91
N LYS A 471 13.85 -24.05 -4.18
CA LYS A 471 14.42 -24.04 -5.53
C LYS A 471 14.36 -25.42 -6.21
N GLY A 472 13.81 -26.43 -5.55
CA GLY A 472 13.67 -27.79 -6.06
C GLY A 472 14.93 -28.63 -5.91
N THR A 473 15.81 -28.29 -4.95
CA THR A 473 17.11 -28.94 -4.80
C THR A 473 17.02 -30.42 -4.39
N TYR A 474 15.91 -30.85 -3.77
CA TYR A 474 15.68 -32.25 -3.39
C TYR A 474 15.44 -33.11 -4.63
N ALA A 475 14.52 -32.69 -5.52
CA ALA A 475 14.33 -33.35 -6.81
C ALA A 475 15.63 -33.45 -7.62
N VAL A 476 16.44 -32.38 -7.64
CA VAL A 476 17.73 -32.37 -8.36
C VAL A 476 18.73 -33.34 -7.74
N ARG A 477 18.87 -33.37 -6.41
CA ARG A 477 19.74 -34.31 -5.70
C ARG A 477 19.35 -35.76 -5.97
N ASP A 478 18.07 -36.06 -5.82
CA ASP A 478 17.57 -37.43 -5.97
C ASP A 478 17.72 -37.90 -7.42
N ALA A 479 17.45 -37.03 -8.41
CA ALA A 479 17.67 -37.31 -9.83
C ALA A 479 19.15 -37.50 -10.17
N ALA A 480 20.02 -36.61 -9.67
CA ALA A 480 21.46 -36.70 -9.93
C ALA A 480 22.09 -37.96 -9.32
N ARG A 481 21.64 -38.37 -8.13
CA ARG A 481 22.08 -39.62 -7.50
C ARG A 481 21.68 -40.84 -8.32
N ALA A 482 20.40 -40.91 -8.73
CA ALA A 482 19.89 -42.03 -9.51
C ALA A 482 20.59 -42.16 -10.87
N LEU A 483 20.83 -41.03 -11.54
CA LEU A 483 21.43 -40.98 -12.88
C LEU A 483 22.96 -40.81 -12.86
N GLN A 484 23.60 -40.88 -11.69
CA GLN A 484 25.05 -40.71 -11.51
C GLN A 484 25.60 -39.45 -12.19
N LEU A 485 24.91 -38.33 -12.00
CA LEU A 485 25.26 -37.03 -12.59
C LEU A 485 26.11 -36.19 -11.62
N THR A 486 26.97 -35.37 -12.19
CA THR A 486 27.63 -34.28 -11.47
C THR A 486 26.74 -33.04 -11.50
N VAL A 487 26.51 -32.42 -10.34
CA VAL A 487 25.69 -31.21 -10.23
C VAL A 487 26.60 -30.01 -10.05
N ARG A 488 26.54 -29.05 -10.98
CA ARG A 488 27.23 -27.77 -10.82
C ARG A 488 26.36 -26.77 -10.07
N LEU A 489 26.87 -26.31 -8.94
CA LEU A 489 26.19 -25.48 -7.96
C LEU A 489 26.66 -24.03 -8.02
N ARG A 490 25.76 -23.12 -7.63
CA ARG A 490 26.06 -21.69 -7.45
C ARG A 490 25.27 -21.13 -6.27
N GLY A 491 25.91 -20.28 -5.47
CA GLY A 491 25.27 -19.59 -4.35
C GLY A 491 25.40 -20.34 -3.03
N SER A 492 24.63 -19.90 -2.03
CA SER A 492 24.74 -20.41 -0.65
C SER A 492 24.12 -21.80 -0.48
N ALA A 493 24.74 -22.65 0.32
CA ALA A 493 24.18 -23.92 0.77
C ALA A 493 23.30 -23.72 2.01
N LEU A 494 21.97 -23.69 1.85
CA LEU A 494 21.03 -23.45 2.95
C LEU A 494 20.58 -24.74 3.64
N GLU A 495 20.48 -25.85 2.91
CA GLU A 495 20.06 -27.16 3.43
C GLU A 495 21.12 -27.91 4.27
N GLY A 496 22.25 -27.26 4.59
CA GLY A 496 23.37 -27.85 5.32
C GLY A 496 24.49 -28.37 4.42
N ALA A 497 25.67 -28.60 5.03
CA ALA A 497 26.88 -28.99 4.31
C ALA A 497 26.78 -30.40 3.70
N ASP A 498 26.12 -31.33 4.40
CA ASP A 498 26.01 -32.74 3.99
C ASP A 498 24.84 -33.01 3.04
N PHE A 499 24.10 -31.97 2.62
CA PHE A 499 22.89 -32.13 1.81
C PHE A 499 23.15 -32.93 0.51
N TRP A 500 24.31 -32.70 -0.12
CA TRP A 500 24.71 -33.33 -1.37
C TRP A 500 25.48 -34.65 -1.18
N ALA A 501 25.52 -35.22 0.02
CA ALA A 501 26.20 -36.49 0.26
C ALA A 501 25.75 -37.58 -0.74
N GLY A 502 26.71 -38.26 -1.37
CA GLY A 502 26.47 -39.25 -2.41
C GLY A 502 26.13 -38.70 -3.80
N VAL A 503 26.34 -37.40 -4.05
CA VAL A 503 26.26 -36.77 -5.38
C VAL A 503 27.55 -36.00 -5.63
N HIS A 504 28.16 -36.19 -6.81
CA HIS A 504 29.31 -35.38 -7.20
C HIS A 504 28.88 -33.93 -7.45
N THR A 505 29.54 -32.97 -6.81
CA THR A 505 29.22 -31.55 -6.97
C THR A 505 30.45 -30.75 -7.40
N GLU A 506 30.23 -29.79 -8.29
CA GLU A 506 31.21 -28.80 -8.71
C GLU A 506 30.69 -27.41 -8.33
N HIS A 507 31.56 -26.50 -7.89
CA HIS A 507 31.17 -25.13 -7.57
C HIS A 507 31.68 -24.18 -8.65
N ALA A 508 30.82 -23.27 -9.09
CA ALA A 508 31.17 -22.26 -10.08
C ALA A 508 31.06 -20.85 -9.49
N GLU A 509 32.06 -20.03 -9.78
CA GLU A 509 32.10 -18.63 -9.35
C GLU A 509 31.28 -17.71 -10.26
N THR A 510 31.36 -17.95 -11.58
CA THR A 510 30.69 -17.12 -12.59
C THR A 510 29.56 -17.87 -13.30
N LEU A 511 28.64 -17.13 -13.95
CA LEU A 511 27.60 -17.73 -14.79
C LEU A 511 28.17 -18.46 -16.01
N ALA A 512 29.29 -18.00 -16.56
CA ALA A 512 29.97 -18.65 -17.67
C ALA A 512 30.52 -20.02 -17.25
N THR A 513 31.35 -20.07 -16.20
CA THR A 513 31.91 -21.32 -15.66
C THR A 513 30.84 -22.26 -15.10
N TRP A 514 29.71 -21.72 -14.65
CA TRP A 514 28.57 -22.52 -14.19
C TRP A 514 27.93 -23.29 -15.33
N LEU A 515 27.84 -22.69 -16.52
CA LEU A 515 27.22 -23.27 -17.70
C LEU A 515 28.19 -24.15 -18.52
N GLU A 516 29.48 -23.91 -18.41
CA GLU A 516 30.53 -24.55 -19.21
C GLU A 516 30.52 -26.09 -19.13
N GLY A 517 30.28 -26.76 -20.26
CA GLY A 517 30.25 -28.22 -20.32
C GLY A 517 29.09 -28.88 -19.56
N ALA A 518 28.11 -28.10 -19.07
CA ALA A 518 26.86 -28.63 -18.53
C ALA A 518 25.94 -29.01 -19.70
N ARG A 519 25.24 -30.14 -19.57
CA ARG A 519 24.37 -30.67 -20.64
C ARG A 519 23.02 -29.97 -20.72
N CYS A 520 22.52 -29.52 -19.58
CA CYS A 520 21.34 -28.69 -19.46
C CYS A 520 21.35 -27.97 -18.12
N VAL A 521 20.44 -27.00 -17.98
CA VAL A 521 20.18 -26.27 -16.75
C VAL A 521 18.89 -26.76 -16.13
N VAL A 522 18.90 -27.03 -14.83
CA VAL A 522 17.75 -27.58 -14.10
C VAL A 522 17.31 -26.66 -12.96
N GLN A 523 16.00 -26.46 -12.84
CA GLN A 523 15.38 -25.78 -11.71
C GLN A 523 13.89 -26.14 -11.54
N PRO A 524 13.57 -27.30 -10.94
CA PRO A 524 12.19 -27.69 -10.60
C PRO A 524 11.66 -26.90 -9.38
N ALA A 525 11.74 -25.57 -9.41
CA ALA A 525 11.43 -24.73 -8.24
C ALA A 525 9.98 -24.86 -7.77
N VAL A 526 9.79 -24.78 -6.47
CA VAL A 526 8.49 -24.51 -5.82
C VAL A 526 8.20 -23.01 -5.84
N ALA A 527 9.24 -22.20 -5.63
CA ALA A 527 9.16 -20.74 -5.69
C ALA A 527 10.46 -20.15 -6.28
N GLU A 528 10.31 -19.43 -7.38
CA GLU A 528 11.34 -18.60 -7.97
C GLU A 528 10.74 -17.24 -8.32
N ASP A 529 11.44 -16.19 -7.94
CA ASP A 529 10.98 -14.81 -8.10
C ASP A 529 11.81 -14.15 -9.20
N ALA A 530 13.13 -14.35 -9.19
CA ALA A 530 14.08 -13.70 -10.09
C ALA A 530 14.98 -14.75 -10.77
N PRO A 531 14.51 -15.40 -11.86
CA PRO A 531 15.18 -16.52 -12.54
C PRO A 531 16.42 -16.09 -13.36
N ARG A 532 17.28 -15.21 -12.82
CA ARG A 532 18.43 -14.61 -13.54
C ARG A 532 19.41 -15.64 -14.12
N PRO A 533 19.78 -16.73 -13.42
CA PRO A 533 20.61 -17.77 -14.03
C PRO A 533 19.91 -18.52 -15.18
N LEU A 534 18.60 -18.71 -15.11
CA LEU A 534 17.83 -19.33 -16.20
C LEU A 534 17.77 -18.41 -17.42
N LEU A 535 17.57 -17.11 -17.23
CA LEU A 535 17.61 -16.13 -18.32
C LEU A 535 18.99 -16.09 -19.00
N TYR A 536 20.08 -16.21 -18.22
CA TYR A 536 21.42 -16.34 -18.78
C TYR A 536 21.57 -17.63 -19.61
N ALA A 537 21.07 -18.76 -19.11
CA ALA A 537 21.09 -20.03 -19.83
C ALA A 537 20.32 -19.96 -21.16
N LEU A 538 19.12 -19.38 -21.14
CA LEU A 538 18.31 -19.17 -22.34
C LEU A 538 18.99 -18.22 -23.34
N ALA A 539 19.59 -17.13 -22.86
CA ALA A 539 20.35 -16.20 -23.70
C ALA A 539 21.58 -16.88 -24.34
N ALA A 540 22.16 -17.88 -23.66
CA ALA A 540 23.26 -18.68 -24.19
C ALA A 540 22.78 -19.81 -25.13
N GLY A 541 21.47 -20.06 -25.24
CA GLY A 541 20.91 -21.15 -26.03
C GLY A 541 20.96 -22.52 -25.34
N ALA A 542 21.20 -22.58 -24.03
CA ALA A 542 21.23 -23.84 -23.29
C ALA A 542 19.81 -24.39 -23.04
N PRO A 543 19.60 -25.72 -23.05
CA PRO A 543 18.33 -26.31 -22.65
C PRO A 543 18.03 -26.05 -21.17
N VAL A 544 16.78 -25.65 -20.88
CA VAL A 544 16.33 -25.30 -19.52
C VAL A 544 15.16 -26.16 -19.08
N LEU A 545 15.41 -27.03 -18.10
CA LEU A 545 14.40 -27.85 -17.40
C LEU A 545 13.93 -27.13 -16.14
N ALA A 546 12.93 -26.26 -16.29
CA ALA A 546 12.40 -25.45 -15.21
C ALA A 546 10.92 -25.70 -14.96
N SER A 547 10.48 -25.49 -13.71
CA SER A 547 9.05 -25.51 -13.40
C SER A 547 8.34 -24.22 -13.83
N ALA A 548 7.02 -24.27 -13.95
CA ALA A 548 6.21 -23.09 -14.22
C ALA A 548 6.39 -21.99 -13.17
N ALA A 549 6.76 -22.36 -11.93
CA ALA A 549 7.06 -21.42 -10.85
C ALA A 549 8.29 -20.53 -11.12
N CYS A 550 9.07 -20.81 -12.17
CA CYS A 550 10.18 -19.95 -12.63
C CYS A 550 9.73 -18.82 -13.57
N GLY A 551 8.47 -18.82 -14.03
CA GLY A 551 7.91 -17.66 -14.73
C GLY A 551 8.41 -17.37 -16.13
N LEU A 552 9.15 -18.31 -16.74
CA LEU A 552 9.72 -18.14 -18.08
C LEU A 552 8.62 -18.09 -19.16
N GLY A 553 7.53 -18.85 -19.00
CA GLY A 553 6.47 -18.94 -19.99
C GLY A 553 7.01 -19.39 -21.35
N GLU A 554 6.50 -18.78 -22.42
CA GLU A 554 6.87 -19.06 -23.82
C GLU A 554 8.33 -18.75 -24.16
N LEU A 555 9.04 -18.00 -23.31
CA LEU A 555 10.48 -17.76 -23.51
C LEU A 555 11.29 -19.06 -23.40
N ASN A 556 10.84 -20.01 -22.58
CA ASN A 556 11.45 -21.32 -22.52
C ASN A 556 10.76 -22.25 -23.52
N PRO A 557 11.45 -22.68 -24.60
CA PRO A 557 10.87 -23.61 -25.56
C PRO A 557 10.69 -25.02 -24.96
N THR A 558 11.36 -25.32 -23.86
CA THR A 558 11.26 -26.62 -23.19
C THR A 558 10.00 -26.67 -22.32
N PRO A 559 9.17 -27.73 -22.44
CA PRO A 559 7.99 -27.88 -21.60
C PRO A 559 8.32 -27.82 -20.10
N SER A 560 7.48 -27.10 -19.34
CA SER A 560 7.68 -26.98 -17.90
C SER A 560 7.49 -28.31 -17.18
N ILE A 561 8.32 -28.57 -16.17
CA ILE A 561 8.19 -29.74 -15.29
C ILE A 561 7.40 -29.40 -14.01
N PRO A 562 6.73 -30.38 -13.36
CA PRO A 562 6.08 -30.16 -12.08
C PRO A 562 7.10 -29.73 -11.00
N PRO A 563 6.72 -28.79 -10.10
CA PRO A 563 7.58 -28.37 -8.99
C PRO A 563 8.02 -29.54 -8.11
N ASP A 564 9.34 -29.61 -7.85
CA ASP A 564 9.99 -30.60 -6.98
C ASP A 564 9.67 -32.08 -7.30
N SER A 565 9.35 -32.39 -8.56
CA SER A 565 9.13 -33.77 -9.03
C SER A 565 10.44 -34.45 -9.45
N THR A 566 10.87 -35.45 -8.69
CA THR A 566 12.05 -36.26 -9.02
C THR A 566 11.83 -37.11 -10.27
N GLU A 567 10.67 -37.79 -10.36
CA GLU A 567 10.38 -38.74 -11.44
C GLU A 567 10.35 -38.06 -12.80
N GLU A 568 9.60 -36.97 -12.93
CA GLU A 568 9.51 -36.25 -14.20
C GLU A 568 10.86 -35.60 -14.55
N LEU A 569 11.63 -35.11 -13.56
CA LEU A 569 12.96 -34.59 -13.81
C LEU A 569 13.91 -35.68 -14.33
N GLN A 570 13.92 -36.87 -13.73
CA GLN A 570 14.73 -38.01 -14.18
C GLN A 570 14.39 -38.37 -15.62
N LYS A 571 13.11 -38.56 -15.92
CA LYS A 571 12.62 -38.87 -17.27
C LYS A 571 13.08 -37.85 -18.31
N ARG A 572 13.03 -36.56 -17.97
CA ARG A 572 13.50 -35.49 -18.88
C ARG A 572 15.02 -35.53 -19.05
N LEU A 573 15.76 -35.72 -17.97
CA LEU A 573 17.22 -35.78 -18.01
C LEU A 573 17.72 -36.97 -18.84
N GLU A 574 17.06 -38.13 -18.77
CA GLU A 574 17.40 -39.30 -19.59
C GLU A 574 17.35 -39.00 -21.09
N VAL A 575 16.37 -38.21 -21.55
CA VAL A 575 16.30 -37.77 -22.95
C VAL A 575 17.55 -36.97 -23.34
N TYR A 576 17.95 -36.00 -22.52
CA TYR A 576 19.14 -35.19 -22.79
C TYR A 576 20.42 -36.02 -22.71
N LEU A 577 20.49 -37.02 -21.83
CA LEU A 577 21.64 -37.93 -21.71
C LEU A 577 21.74 -38.89 -22.90
N ALA A 578 20.62 -39.29 -23.49
CA ALA A 578 20.54 -40.19 -24.64
C ALA A 578 20.86 -39.52 -25.98
N SER A 579 20.56 -38.22 -26.14
CA SER A 579 20.84 -37.46 -27.37
C SER A 579 22.33 -37.09 -27.47
N PRO A 580 23.13 -37.65 -28.40
CA PRO A 580 24.56 -37.39 -28.49
C PRO A 580 24.89 -36.00 -29.06
N GLU A 581 24.01 -35.42 -29.86
CA GLU A 581 24.21 -34.15 -30.57
C GLU A 581 22.83 -33.50 -30.82
N SER A 582 22.53 -32.38 -30.13
CA SER A 582 21.47 -31.44 -30.53
C SER A 582 21.79 -30.04 -30.05
#